data_AF-A0A1L3JAL5-F1
#
_entry.id   AF-A0A1L3JAL5-F1
#
_cell.length_a   1.000
_cell.length_b   1.000
_cell.length_c   1.000
_cell.angle_alpha   90.00
_cell.angle_beta   90.00
_cell.angle_gamma   90.00
#
_symmetry.space_group_name_H-M   'P 1'
#
loop_
_entity.id
_entity.type
_entity.pdbx_description
1 polymer ?
#
loop_
_entity_poly.entity_id
_entity_poly.type
_entity_poly.pdbx_seq_one_letter_code
_entity_poly.pdbx_strand_id
1 'polypeptide(L)'
;MMILKTFIAALSLFPMAMQSNQTAGDAAPIISKPLTAAQQEKIYCVASIALVAAEQDRGIASALKYHDMRGEGKKWIGFAGEELMRETGEPREIIALYFKEAAEHLQRTSIDNANAQAYLDGQMDKCTKLMRTDLARDAEIQAQIEAQNEAAGDALAHEEEVNP
;
A
#
# COMPACT_ATOMS: atom_id res chain seq x y z
N MET A 1 -20.81 62.15 5.20
CA MET A 1 -21.80 61.13 5.59
C MET A 1 -22.94 61.18 4.58
N MET A 2 -23.37 60.16 3.86
CA MET A 2 -22.86 58.84 3.48
C MET A 2 -23.85 58.34 2.39
N ILE A 3 -23.33 57.88 1.23
CA ILE A 3 -23.75 56.69 0.45
C ILE A 3 -25.23 56.67 -0.01
N LEU A 4 -25.60 57.11 -1.22
CA LEU A 4 -25.30 56.60 -2.57
C LEU A 4 -25.90 55.22 -2.91
N LYS A 5 -27.07 55.30 -3.57
CA LYS A 5 -27.57 54.49 -4.70
C LYS A 5 -27.83 52.99 -4.49
N THR A 6 -29.12 52.72 -4.33
CA THR A 6 -29.92 51.64 -4.93
C THR A 6 -29.22 50.93 -6.09
N PHE A 7 -28.77 49.69 -5.87
CA PHE A 7 -28.32 48.79 -6.93
C PHE A 7 -29.53 48.08 -7.55
N ILE A 8 -29.72 48.37 -8.84
CA ILE A 8 -30.70 47.77 -9.74
C ILE A 8 -30.22 46.36 -10.12
N ALA A 9 -31.18 45.44 -10.12
CA ALA A 9 -31.08 44.09 -10.60
C ALA A 9 -30.55 44.01 -12.04
N ALA A 10 -29.56 43.14 -12.26
CA ALA A 10 -29.24 42.60 -13.57
C ALA A 10 -28.98 41.10 -13.39
N LEU A 11 -30.05 40.31 -13.51
CA LEU A 11 -29.98 38.86 -13.75
C LEU A 11 -29.28 38.64 -15.10
N SER A 12 -28.01 38.28 -15.08
CA SER A 12 -27.33 37.67 -16.21
C SER A 12 -27.47 36.14 -16.10
N LEU A 13 -28.21 35.59 -17.06
CA LEU A 13 -28.28 34.18 -17.38
C LEU A 13 -26.89 33.67 -17.75
N PHE A 14 -26.21 33.01 -16.83
CA PHE A 14 -25.11 32.11 -17.16
C PHE A 14 -25.69 30.70 -17.32
N PRO A 15 -25.67 30.09 -18.51
CA PRO A 15 -25.81 28.65 -18.61
C PRO A 15 -24.53 28.03 -18.05
N MET A 16 -24.62 27.49 -16.83
CA MET A 16 -23.62 26.55 -16.32
C MET A 16 -23.70 25.30 -17.20
N ALA A 17 -22.87 25.25 -18.24
CA ALA A 17 -22.54 24.00 -18.89
C ALA A 17 -21.75 23.17 -17.86
N MET A 18 -22.42 22.20 -17.24
CA MET A 18 -21.79 21.09 -16.54
C MET A 18 -20.87 20.36 -17.52
N GLN A 19 -19.58 20.70 -17.53
CA GLN A 19 -18.57 19.89 -18.19
C GLN A 19 -18.31 18.67 -17.29
N SER A 20 -19.08 17.62 -17.54
CA SER A 20 -18.82 16.28 -17.05
C SER A 20 -17.55 15.76 -17.73
N ASN A 21 -16.39 15.98 -17.12
CA ASN A 21 -15.17 15.27 -17.49
C ASN A 21 -15.19 13.89 -16.81
N GLN A 22 -16.10 13.02 -17.27
CA GLN A 22 -16.13 11.61 -16.90
C GLN A 22 -15.77 10.79 -18.13
N THR A 23 -14.48 10.69 -18.43
CA THR A 23 -13.97 9.48 -19.06
C THR A 23 -13.60 8.52 -17.94
N ALA A 24 -14.63 7.85 -17.41
CA ALA A 24 -14.44 6.59 -16.73
C ALA A 24 -13.84 5.62 -17.76
N GLY A 25 -12.51 5.50 -17.73
CA GLY A 25 -11.81 4.43 -18.41
C GLY A 25 -12.14 3.13 -17.69
N ASP A 26 -13.26 2.52 -18.07
CA ASP A 26 -13.64 1.15 -17.70
C ASP A 26 -12.82 0.14 -18.54
N ALA A 27 -11.51 0.40 -18.66
CA ALA A 27 -10.59 -0.61 -19.12
C ALA A 27 -10.30 -1.47 -17.91
N ALA A 28 -10.89 -2.68 -17.90
CA ALA A 28 -10.47 -3.72 -16.97
C ALA A 28 -8.93 -3.75 -16.98
N PRO A 29 -8.29 -3.67 -15.81
CA PRO A 29 -6.85 -3.58 -15.72
C PRO A 29 -6.20 -4.75 -16.48
N ILE A 30 -5.47 -4.42 -17.54
CA ILE A 30 -4.74 -5.41 -18.32
C ILE A 30 -3.56 -5.83 -17.46
N ILE A 31 -3.69 -6.95 -16.76
CA ILE A 31 -2.57 -7.67 -16.14
C ILE A 31 -1.60 -8.00 -17.28
N SER A 32 -0.54 -7.19 -17.41
CA SER A 32 0.26 -7.15 -18.63
C SER A 32 1.28 -8.27 -18.69
N LYS A 33 1.62 -8.86 -17.52
CA LYS A 33 2.61 -9.93 -17.40
C LYS A 33 2.19 -10.98 -16.37
N PRO A 34 2.45 -12.27 -16.63
CA PRO A 34 2.24 -13.31 -15.63
C PRO A 34 3.19 -13.11 -14.45
N LEU A 35 2.65 -13.18 -13.23
CA LEU A 35 3.42 -13.10 -11.99
C LEU A 35 4.29 -14.34 -11.81
N THR A 36 5.51 -14.16 -11.31
CA THR A 36 6.36 -15.27 -10.89
C THR A 36 5.81 -15.95 -9.63
N ALA A 37 6.25 -17.18 -9.33
CA ALA A 37 5.83 -17.89 -8.12
C ALA A 37 6.12 -17.10 -6.83
N ALA A 38 7.27 -16.43 -6.76
CA ALA A 38 7.64 -15.61 -5.60
C ALA A 38 6.73 -14.37 -5.46
N GLN A 39 6.35 -13.74 -6.58
CA GLN A 39 5.44 -12.60 -6.58
C GLN A 39 4.03 -13.01 -6.15
N GLN A 40 3.54 -14.14 -6.66
CA GLN A 40 2.26 -14.72 -6.26
C GLN A 40 2.24 -15.04 -4.76
N GLU A 41 3.32 -15.65 -4.24
CA GLU A 41 3.47 -15.94 -2.82
C GLU A 41 3.47 -14.65 -1.97
N LYS A 42 4.22 -13.63 -2.39
CA LYS A 42 4.25 -12.32 -1.69
C LYS A 42 2.86 -11.68 -1.66
N ILE A 43 2.15 -11.66 -2.78
CA ILE A 43 0.77 -11.16 -2.89
C ILE A 43 -0.17 -11.92 -1.95
N TYR A 44 -0.07 -13.25 -1.94
CA TYR A 44 -0.90 -14.10 -1.09
C TYR A 44 -0.63 -13.86 0.41
N CYS A 45 0.64 -13.65 0.76
CA CYS A 45 1.03 -13.35 2.13
C CYS A 45 0.60 -11.97 2.58
N VAL A 46 0.70 -10.95 1.72
CA VAL A 46 0.12 -9.63 1.98
C VAL A 46 -1.37 -9.75 2.28
N ALA A 47 -2.12 -10.47 1.45
CA ALA A 47 -3.55 -10.65 1.65
C ALA A 47 -3.89 -11.41 2.95
N SER A 48 -3.12 -12.43 3.30
CA SER A 48 -3.29 -13.19 4.56
C SER A 48 -3.06 -12.30 5.79
N ILE A 49 -2.00 -11.49 5.78
CA ILE A 49 -1.68 -10.56 6.87
C ILE A 49 -2.75 -9.47 6.98
N ALA A 50 -3.22 -8.92 5.86
CA ALA A 50 -4.28 -7.92 5.83
C ALA A 50 -5.60 -8.47 6.40
N LEU A 51 -5.95 -9.72 6.08
CA LEU A 51 -7.12 -10.38 6.62
C LEU A 51 -7.01 -10.55 8.13
N VAL A 52 -5.88 -11.07 8.64
CA VAL A 52 -5.65 -11.20 10.08
C VAL A 52 -5.68 -9.85 10.78
N ALA A 53 -5.07 -8.81 10.22
CA ALA A 53 -5.14 -7.46 10.79
C ALA A 53 -6.58 -6.95 10.91
N ALA A 54 -7.40 -7.14 9.87
CA ALA A 54 -8.81 -6.77 9.87
C ALA A 54 -9.63 -7.59 10.89
N GLU A 55 -9.30 -8.86 11.09
CA GLU A 55 -9.91 -9.70 12.13
C GLU A 55 -9.48 -9.30 13.54
N GLN A 56 -8.23 -8.87 13.72
CA GLN A 56 -7.74 -8.30 14.99
C GLN A 56 -8.44 -6.97 15.33
N ASP A 57 -8.70 -6.11 14.33
CA ASP A 57 -9.50 -4.89 14.50
C ASP A 57 -10.92 -5.20 14.95
N ARG A 58 -11.48 -6.31 14.47
CA ARG A 58 -12.82 -6.80 14.86
C ARG A 58 -12.83 -7.59 16.18
N GLY A 59 -11.68 -7.81 16.80
CA GLY A 59 -11.56 -8.56 18.06
C GLY A 59 -11.83 -10.05 17.93
N ILE A 60 -11.61 -10.65 16.75
CA ILE A 60 -11.83 -12.08 16.52
C ILE A 60 -10.76 -12.89 17.28
N ALA A 61 -11.20 -13.75 18.19
CA ALA A 61 -10.32 -14.45 19.12
C ALA A 61 -9.24 -15.33 18.45
N SER A 62 -9.51 -15.90 17.28
CA SER A 62 -8.51 -16.66 16.52
C SER A 62 -7.39 -15.77 15.99
N ALA A 63 -7.71 -14.58 15.47
CA ALA A 63 -6.75 -13.64 14.91
C ALA A 63 -5.88 -12.97 15.99
N LEU A 64 -6.42 -12.80 17.20
CA LEU A 64 -5.67 -12.26 18.35
C LEU A 64 -4.57 -13.19 18.88
N LYS A 65 -4.48 -14.44 18.39
CA LYS A 65 -3.37 -15.36 18.72
C LYS A 65 -2.08 -15.01 17.97
N TYR A 66 -2.19 -14.36 16.82
CA TYR A 66 -1.03 -13.90 16.06
C TYR A 66 -0.45 -12.64 16.70
N HIS A 67 0.80 -12.31 16.35
CA HIS A 67 1.37 -11.00 16.69
C HIS A 67 0.51 -9.86 16.10
N ASP A 68 0.67 -8.63 16.61
CA ASP A 68 -0.12 -7.48 16.12
C ASP A 68 0.21 -7.17 14.66
N MET A 69 -0.70 -7.53 13.76
CA MET A 69 -0.54 -7.35 12.31
C MET A 69 -1.01 -5.98 11.84
N ARG A 70 -1.69 -5.19 12.69
CA ARG A 70 -2.21 -3.87 12.30
C ARG A 70 -1.11 -2.85 12.08
N GLY A 71 -0.05 -2.94 12.90
CA GLY A 71 1.13 -2.09 12.81
C GLY A 71 2.14 -2.59 11.78
N GLU A 72 2.76 -3.75 12.06
CA GLU A 72 3.82 -4.32 11.21
C GLU A 72 3.30 -4.68 9.82
N GLY A 73 2.10 -5.27 9.74
CA GLY A 73 1.49 -5.64 8.47
C GLY A 73 1.26 -4.41 7.58
N LYS A 74 0.79 -3.29 8.13
CA LYS A 74 0.61 -2.05 7.35
C LYS A 74 1.92 -1.53 6.76
N LYS A 75 3.02 -1.56 7.54
CA LYS A 75 4.34 -1.16 7.05
C LYS A 75 4.79 -2.07 5.91
N TRP A 76 4.68 -3.38 6.10
CA TRP A 76 5.10 -4.34 5.11
C TRP A 76 4.27 -4.33 3.83
N ILE A 77 2.96 -4.09 3.91
CA ILE A 77 2.10 -3.95 2.72
C ILE A 77 2.56 -2.77 1.85
N GLY A 78 2.98 -1.66 2.47
CA GLY A 78 3.58 -0.53 1.75
C GLY A 78 4.85 -0.94 1.02
N PHE A 79 5.81 -1.50 1.76
CA PHE A 79 7.08 -1.99 1.21
C PHE A 79 6.90 -3.03 0.09
N ALA A 80 6.08 -4.06 0.34
CA ALA A 80 5.82 -5.14 -0.62
C ALA A 80 5.12 -4.61 -1.88
N GLY A 81 4.21 -3.64 -1.75
CA GLY A 81 3.58 -2.99 -2.88
C GLY A 81 4.59 -2.25 -3.76
N GLU A 82 5.50 -1.49 -3.15
CA GLU A 82 6.60 -0.80 -3.85
C GLU A 82 7.55 -1.76 -4.55
N GLU A 83 7.93 -2.85 -3.88
CA GLU A 83 8.79 -3.87 -4.45
C GLU A 83 8.12 -4.57 -5.64
N LEU A 84 6.84 -4.92 -5.53
CA LEU A 84 6.08 -5.53 -6.63
C LEU A 84 5.92 -4.58 -7.81
N MET A 85 5.65 -3.30 -7.59
CA MET A 85 5.62 -2.31 -8.69
C MET A 85 6.98 -2.25 -9.41
N ARG A 86 8.08 -2.21 -8.66
CA ARG A 86 9.44 -2.19 -9.23
C ARG A 86 9.76 -3.45 -10.02
N GLU A 87 9.40 -4.62 -9.50
CA GLU A 87 9.72 -5.91 -10.13
C GLU A 87 8.87 -6.23 -11.36
N THR A 88 7.59 -5.86 -11.32
CA THR A 88 6.63 -6.18 -12.39
C THR A 88 6.58 -5.08 -13.46
N GLY A 89 6.85 -3.84 -13.06
CA GLY A 89 6.59 -2.63 -13.85
C GLY A 89 5.12 -2.23 -13.88
N GLU A 90 4.27 -2.89 -13.08
CA GLU A 90 2.85 -2.58 -12.99
C GLU A 90 2.61 -1.35 -12.10
N PRO A 91 1.60 -0.51 -12.39
CA PRO A 91 1.25 0.61 -11.54
C PRO A 91 0.53 0.16 -10.27
N ARG A 92 0.47 1.07 -9.29
CA ARG A 92 -0.05 0.82 -7.94
C ARG A 92 -1.45 0.25 -7.94
N GLU A 93 -2.30 0.72 -8.84
CA GLU A 93 -3.70 0.32 -8.96
C GLU A 93 -3.82 -1.17 -9.32
N ILE A 94 -2.93 -1.68 -10.16
CA ILE A 94 -2.87 -3.08 -10.55
C ILE A 94 -2.38 -3.94 -9.38
N ILE A 95 -1.34 -3.49 -8.67
CA ILE A 95 -0.85 -4.19 -7.48
C ILE A 95 -1.92 -4.24 -6.37
N ALA A 96 -2.65 -3.16 -6.17
CA ALA A 96 -3.77 -3.12 -5.23
C ALA A 96 -4.89 -4.08 -5.63
N LEU A 97 -5.15 -4.24 -6.94
CA LEU A 97 -6.09 -5.24 -7.42
C LEU A 97 -5.63 -6.67 -7.13
N TYR A 98 -4.36 -7.00 -7.37
CA TYR A 98 -3.83 -8.33 -7.02
C TYR A 98 -4.02 -8.66 -5.54
N PHE A 99 -3.73 -7.70 -4.65
CA PHE A 99 -3.95 -7.89 -3.21
C PHE A 99 -5.42 -8.10 -2.87
N LYS A 100 -6.31 -7.32 -3.49
CA LYS A 100 -7.76 -7.45 -3.30
C LYS A 100 -8.25 -8.82 -3.76
N GLU A 101 -7.90 -9.25 -4.97
CA GLU A 101 -8.30 -10.55 -5.54
C GLU A 101 -7.79 -11.71 -4.68
N ALA A 102 -6.55 -11.63 -4.19
CA ALA A 102 -5.99 -12.62 -3.28
C ALA A 102 -6.73 -12.66 -1.94
N ALA A 103 -7.10 -11.52 -1.37
CA ALA A 103 -7.86 -11.44 -0.12
C ALA A 103 -9.28 -12.02 -0.29
N GLU A 104 -9.95 -11.69 -1.39
CA GLU A 104 -11.26 -12.26 -1.71
C GLU A 104 -11.19 -13.76 -1.94
N HIS A 105 -10.13 -14.25 -2.61
CA HIS A 105 -9.90 -15.69 -2.77
C HIS A 105 -9.70 -16.37 -1.41
N LEU A 106 -8.85 -15.83 -0.55
CA LEU A 106 -8.64 -16.32 0.82
C LEU A 106 -9.94 -16.39 1.62
N GLN A 107 -10.76 -15.35 1.54
CA GLN A 107 -12.01 -15.28 2.28
C GLN A 107 -13.00 -16.36 1.81
N ARG A 108 -13.12 -16.59 0.49
CA ARG A 108 -13.95 -17.68 -0.05
C ARG A 108 -13.42 -19.05 0.39
N THR A 109 -12.12 -19.29 0.24
CA THR A 109 -11.49 -20.56 0.63
C THR A 109 -11.62 -20.83 2.13
N SER A 110 -11.59 -19.79 2.98
CA SER A 110 -11.80 -19.92 4.43
C SER A 110 -13.24 -20.35 4.75
N ILE A 111 -14.25 -19.80 4.07
CA ILE A 111 -15.66 -20.16 4.25
C ILE A 111 -15.90 -21.63 3.89
N ASP A 112 -15.27 -22.11 2.81
CA ASP A 112 -15.50 -23.46 2.28
C ASP A 112 -14.67 -24.55 2.98
N ASN A 113 -13.75 -24.18 3.88
CA ASN A 113 -12.81 -25.12 4.50
C ASN A 113 -13.23 -25.50 5.93
N ALA A 114 -13.54 -26.79 6.14
CA ALA A 114 -13.87 -27.34 7.45
C ALA A 114 -12.78 -27.14 8.52
N ASN A 115 -11.53 -26.91 8.10
CA ASN A 115 -10.36 -26.64 8.94
C ASN A 115 -9.68 -25.30 8.57
N ALA A 116 -10.48 -24.28 8.23
CA ALA A 116 -10.00 -22.94 7.85
C ALA A 116 -8.93 -22.38 8.78
N GLN A 117 -9.08 -22.59 10.10
CA GLN A 117 -8.11 -22.12 11.09
C GLN A 117 -6.73 -22.78 10.94
N ALA A 118 -6.67 -24.11 10.80
CA ALA A 118 -5.39 -24.81 10.66
C ALA A 118 -4.69 -24.47 9.34
N TYR A 119 -5.48 -24.23 8.28
CA TYR A 119 -4.97 -23.73 7.01
C TYR A 119 -4.35 -22.33 7.17
N LEU A 120 -5.07 -21.41 7.82
CA LEU A 120 -4.59 -20.06 8.08
C LEU A 120 -3.34 -20.06 8.97
N ASP A 121 -3.29 -20.89 10.02
CA ASP A 121 -2.14 -21.01 10.92
C ASP A 121 -0.86 -21.40 10.16
N GLY A 122 -0.94 -22.44 9.32
CA GLY A 122 0.19 -22.89 8.51
C GLY A 122 0.65 -21.85 7.48
N GLN A 123 -0.28 -21.03 6.99
CA GLN A 123 0.06 -19.97 6.06
C GLN A 123 0.65 -18.73 6.75
N MET A 124 0.10 -18.36 7.90
CA MET A 124 0.54 -17.21 8.68
C MET A 124 1.97 -17.37 9.21
N ASP A 125 2.42 -18.59 9.52
CA ASP A 125 3.82 -18.83 9.92
C ASP A 125 4.79 -18.43 8.79
N LYS A 126 4.53 -18.90 7.56
CA LYS A 126 5.33 -18.56 6.37
C LYS A 126 5.30 -17.07 6.08
N CYS A 127 4.10 -16.48 6.09
CA CYS A 127 3.92 -15.08 5.73
C CYS A 127 4.53 -14.12 6.76
N THR A 128 4.42 -14.43 8.05
CA THR A 128 5.04 -13.62 9.11
C THR A 128 6.56 -13.68 9.00
N LYS A 129 7.13 -14.85 8.65
CA LYS A 129 8.57 -14.98 8.42
C LYS A 129 9.02 -14.11 7.24
N LEU A 130 8.33 -14.20 6.09
CA LEU A 130 8.64 -13.38 4.92
C LEU A 130 8.56 -11.89 5.23
N MET A 131 7.47 -11.46 5.88
CA MET A 131 7.28 -10.07 6.32
C MET A 131 8.44 -9.56 7.16
N ARG A 132 8.84 -10.32 8.19
CA ARG A 132 9.92 -9.90 9.09
C ARG A 132 11.27 -9.82 8.38
N THR A 133 11.55 -10.75 7.48
CA THR A 133 12.77 -10.70 6.65
C THR A 133 12.79 -9.47 5.75
N ASP A 134 11.67 -9.15 5.11
CA ASP A 134 11.54 -7.96 4.25
C ASP A 134 11.72 -6.67 5.05
N LEU A 135 11.03 -6.54 6.19
CA LEU A 135 11.15 -5.35 7.04
C LEU A 135 12.55 -5.18 7.64
N ALA A 136 13.24 -6.28 7.98
CA ALA A 136 14.62 -6.22 8.43
C ALA A 136 15.56 -5.74 7.32
N ARG A 137 15.40 -6.28 6.09
CA ARG A 137 16.14 -5.83 4.92
C ARG A 137 15.91 -4.34 4.62
N ASP A 138 14.67 -3.87 4.71
CA ASP A 138 14.36 -2.46 4.52
C ASP A 138 15.06 -1.58 5.57
N ALA A 139 15.00 -1.96 6.84
CA ALA A 139 15.69 -1.24 7.90
C ALA A 139 17.22 -1.17 7.70
N GLU A 140 17.83 -2.25 7.22
CA GLU A 140 19.26 -2.27 6.87
C GLU A 140 19.58 -1.31 5.72
N ILE A 141 18.74 -1.27 4.68
CA ILE A 141 18.89 -0.35 3.55
C ILE A 141 18.78 1.11 4.02
N GLN A 142 17.79 1.44 4.85
CA GLN A 142 17.62 2.79 5.38
C GLN A 142 18.83 3.22 6.21
N ALA A 143 19.34 2.35 7.08
CA ALA A 143 20.53 2.64 7.87
C ALA A 143 21.78 2.92 6.99
N GLN A 144 21.92 2.22 5.87
CA GLN A 144 23.00 2.47 4.91
C GLN A 144 22.84 3.82 4.19
N ILE A 145 21.62 4.19 3.81
CA ILE A 145 21.33 5.48 3.16
C ILE A 145 21.63 6.64 4.12
N GLU A 146 21.20 6.53 5.38
CA GLU A 146 21.48 7.53 6.42
C GLU A 146 22.99 7.72 6.62
N ALA A 147 23.75 6.62 6.76
CA ALA A 147 25.20 6.68 6.89
C ALA A 147 25.89 7.30 5.66
N GLN A 148 25.37 7.05 4.45
CA GLN A 148 25.90 7.67 3.23
C GLN A 148 25.61 9.17 3.17
N ASN A 149 24.43 9.60 3.62
CA ASN A 149 24.05 11.02 3.65
C ASN A 149 24.89 11.81 4.66
N GLU A 150 25.17 11.23 5.83
CA GLU A 150 26.07 11.83 6.83
C GLU A 150 27.49 11.99 6.26
N ALA A 151 28.05 10.92 5.66
CA ALA A 151 29.38 10.97 5.05
C ALA A 151 29.47 11.98 3.90
N ALA A 152 28.42 12.13 3.10
CA ALA A 152 28.35 13.13 2.04
C ALA A 152 28.27 14.56 2.60
N GLY A 153 27.54 14.75 3.70
CA GLY A 153 27.47 16.05 4.40
C GLY A 153 28.84 16.50 4.93
N ASP A 154 29.58 15.59 5.56
CA ASP A 154 30.92 15.87 6.08
C ASP A 154 31.93 16.19 4.97
N ALA A 155 31.85 15.50 3.83
CA ALA A 155 32.71 15.75 2.68
C ALA A 155 32.51 17.17 2.11
N LEU A 156 31.26 17.63 2.00
CA LEU A 156 30.93 18.98 1.54
C LEU A 156 31.42 20.05 2.52
N ALA A 157 31.32 19.80 3.83
CA ALA A 157 31.81 20.73 4.85
C ALA A 157 33.34 20.90 4.79
N HIS A 158 34.09 19.84 4.47
CA HIS A 158 35.53 19.92 4.30
C HIS A 158 35.98 20.60 2.99
N GLU A 159 35.19 20.54 1.92
CA GLU A 159 35.49 21.28 0.68
C GLU A 159 35.34 22.81 0.84
N GLU A 160 34.39 23.26 1.67
CA GLU A 160 34.17 24.69 1.94
C GLU A 160 35.30 25.30 2.82
N GLU A 161 35.92 24.52 3.70
CA GLU A 161 37.04 24.98 4.55
C GLU A 161 38.39 25.02 3.80
N VAL A 162 38.55 24.20 2.76
CA VAL A 162 39.80 24.10 1.98
C VAL A 162 39.86 25.11 0.83
N ASN A 163 38.74 25.73 0.44
CA ASN A 163 38.69 26.74 -0.63
C ASN A 163 37.97 28.04 -0.20
N PRO A 164 38.58 28.84 0.70
CA PRO A 164 38.05 30.14 1.12
C PRO A 164 38.18 31.25 0.06
#